data_AF-A0A1M3CTD5-F1
#
_entry.id   AF-A0A1M3CTD5-F1
#
_cell.length_a   1.000
_cell.length_b   1.000
_cell.length_c   1.000
_cell.angle_alpha   90.00
_cell.angle_beta   90.00
_cell.angle_gamma   90.00
#
_symmetry.space_group_name_H-M   'P 1'
#
loop_
_entity.id
_entity.type
_entity.pdbx_description
1 polymer ?
#
loop_
_entity_poly.entity_id
_entity_poly.type
_entity_poly.pdbx_seq_one_letter_code
_entity_poly.pdbx_strand_id
1 'polypeptide(L)'
;MLNINKLVFAALLCTLGLHAHQAQIVKLIPPQIKESTLLEEIVCTRPMREGKFNISIEKQGNKSIVNCYGHGGSGWTTLFGSVNKAIALFKETHPDKKKPIRIIGSGCMGLTTAIELRRLGYHVEGI
;
A
#
# COMPACT_ATOMS: atom_id res chain seq x y z
N MET A 1 -18.14 -51.54 6.55
CA MET A 1 -16.89 -51.87 7.28
C MET A 1 -15.73 -51.21 6.56
N LEU A 2 -15.14 -50.17 7.14
CA LEU A 2 -13.95 -49.50 6.58
C LEU A 2 -12.78 -50.50 6.60
N ASN A 3 -12.18 -50.76 5.44
CA ASN A 3 -11.09 -51.73 5.31
C ASN A 3 -9.83 -51.15 5.96
N ILE A 4 -9.49 -51.67 7.14
CA ILE A 4 -8.31 -51.29 7.96
C ILE A 4 -7.04 -51.21 7.12
N ASN A 5 -6.88 -52.09 6.11
CA ASN A 5 -5.71 -52.10 5.25
C ASN A 5 -5.59 -50.86 4.36
N LYS A 6 -6.71 -50.24 3.95
CA LYS A 6 -6.71 -48.98 3.17
C LYS A 6 -6.35 -47.77 4.04
N LEU A 7 -6.78 -47.78 5.31
CA LEU A 7 -6.47 -46.70 6.26
C LEU A 7 -4.98 -46.72 6.64
N VAL A 8 -4.42 -47.92 6.84
CA VAL A 8 -3.00 -48.13 7.09
C VAL A 8 -2.17 -47.72 5.87
N PHE A 9 -2.58 -48.09 4.64
CA PHE A 9 -1.88 -47.68 3.41
C PHE A 9 -1.88 -46.15 3.20
N ALA A 10 -3.01 -45.48 3.46
CA ALA A 10 -3.11 -44.03 3.33
C ALA A 10 -2.25 -43.30 4.38
N ALA A 11 -2.19 -43.81 5.61
CA ALA A 11 -1.31 -43.27 6.66
C ALA A 11 0.17 -43.48 6.33
N LEU A 12 0.55 -44.62 5.74
CA LEU A 12 1.93 -44.91 5.32
C LEU A 12 2.40 -44.02 4.14
N LEU A 13 1.51 -43.71 3.19
CA LEU A 13 1.83 -42.78 2.11
C LEU A 13 1.99 -41.33 2.62
N CYS A 14 1.26 -40.95 3.67
CA CYS A 14 1.35 -39.61 4.25
C CYS A 14 2.67 -39.37 4.99
N THR A 15 3.27 -40.41 5.59
CA THR A 15 4.55 -40.30 6.30
C THR A 15 5.78 -40.32 5.39
N LEU A 16 5.72 -40.98 4.22
CA LEU A 16 6.82 -41.00 3.23
C LEU A 16 6.97 -39.66 2.48
N GLY A 17 5.92 -38.85 2.42
CA GLY A 17 5.90 -37.54 1.73
C GLY A 17 6.45 -36.37 2.56
N LEU A 18 6.63 -36.52 3.87
CA LEU A 18 7.26 -35.50 4.73
C LEU A 18 8.79 -35.66 4.71
N HIS A 19 9.41 -35.48 3.55
CA HIS A 19 10.78 -34.98 3.55
C HIS A 19 10.71 -33.51 3.94
N ALA A 20 10.75 -33.24 5.25
CA ALA A 20 10.96 -31.91 5.76
C ALA A 20 12.29 -31.41 5.17
N HIS A 21 12.20 -30.56 4.14
CA HIS A 21 13.36 -29.94 3.54
C HIS A 21 14.08 -29.20 4.65
N GLN A 22 15.21 -29.76 5.09
CA GLN A 22 15.96 -29.19 6.20
C GLN A 22 16.35 -27.77 5.81
N ALA A 23 16.01 -26.79 6.66
CA ALA A 23 16.32 -25.40 6.38
C ALA A 23 17.84 -25.26 6.25
N GLN A 24 18.32 -24.94 5.06
CA GLN A 24 19.74 -24.67 4.86
C GLN A 24 20.05 -23.30 5.45
N ILE A 25 20.92 -23.27 6.45
CA ILE A 25 21.43 -22.02 7.02
C ILE A 25 22.51 -21.49 6.07
N VAL A 26 22.13 -20.54 5.22
CA VAL A 26 23.07 -19.81 4.38
C VAL A 26 23.65 -18.66 5.19
N LYS A 27 24.97 -18.69 5.45
CA LYS A 27 25.67 -17.55 6.02
C LYS A 27 25.93 -16.52 4.94
N LEU A 28 25.16 -15.43 4.93
CA LEU A 28 25.37 -14.32 4.01
C LEU A 28 26.60 -13.52 4.46
N ILE A 29 27.55 -13.30 3.55
CA ILE A 29 28.67 -12.39 3.76
C ILE A 29 28.23 -11.03 3.20
N PRO A 30 28.19 -9.95 4.01
CA PRO A 30 27.88 -8.62 3.49
C PRO A 30 28.85 -8.21 2.39
N PRO A 31 28.37 -7.58 1.30
CA PRO A 31 29.27 -7.08 0.27
C PRO A 31 30.23 -6.03 0.86
N GLN A 32 31.47 -6.03 0.38
CA GLN A 32 32.46 -5.02 0.76
C GLN A 32 32.15 -3.72 0.02
N ILE A 33 31.63 -2.72 0.72
CA ILE A 33 31.30 -1.41 0.14
C ILE A 33 32.54 -0.52 0.17
N LYS A 34 32.96 -0.03 -1.01
CA LYS A 34 34.02 0.97 -1.20
C LYS A 34 33.52 2.09 -2.10
N GLU A 35 34.08 3.29 -1.99
CA GLU A 35 33.76 4.40 -2.92
C GLU A 35 33.96 3.99 -4.39
N SER A 36 35.00 3.21 -4.68
CA SER A 36 35.27 2.67 -6.03
C SER A 36 34.20 1.71 -6.57
N THR A 37 33.29 1.23 -5.72
CA THR A 37 32.20 0.30 -6.08
C THR A 37 30.81 0.95 -6.02
N LEU A 38 30.73 2.23 -5.65
CA LEU A 38 29.48 2.98 -5.62
C LEU A 38 29.07 3.35 -7.04
N LEU A 39 27.91 2.88 -7.48
CA LEU A 39 27.39 3.17 -8.83
C LEU A 39 26.61 4.49 -8.88
N GLU A 40 25.79 4.75 -7.86
CA GLU A 40 24.90 5.90 -7.82
C GLU A 40 24.54 6.25 -6.37
N GLU A 41 24.37 7.54 -6.11
CA GLU A 41 23.78 8.07 -4.88
C GLU A 41 22.49 8.82 -5.24
N ILE A 42 21.36 8.37 -4.69
CA ILE A 42 20.05 8.99 -4.92
C ILE A 42 19.56 9.59 -3.61
N VAL A 43 19.28 10.89 -3.64
CA VAL A 43 18.65 11.61 -2.53
C VAL A 43 17.19 11.90 -2.85
N CYS A 44 16.34 11.80 -1.84
CA CYS A 44 14.90 12.05 -1.96
C CYS A 44 14.40 12.84 -0.76
N THR A 45 13.51 13.79 -0.99
CA THR A 45 12.77 14.45 0.08
C THR A 45 11.64 13.55 0.56
N ARG A 46 11.44 13.50 1.89
CA ARG A 46 10.31 12.79 2.50
C ARG A 46 9.41 13.80 3.23
N PRO A 47 8.45 14.44 2.55
CA PRO A 47 7.59 15.45 3.15
C PRO A 47 6.81 14.86 4.33
N MET A 48 7.10 15.38 5.51
CA MET A 48 6.54 14.92 6.77
C MET A 48 5.87 16.11 7.46
N ARG A 49 4.72 15.87 8.08
CA ARG A 49 4.09 16.83 8.96
C ARG A 49 4.58 16.58 10.37
N GLU A 50 4.87 17.65 11.13
CA GLU A 50 5.18 17.54 12.54
C GLU A 50 4.02 16.87 13.29
N GLY A 51 4.34 15.87 14.12
CA GLY A 51 3.35 15.01 14.75
C GLY A 51 2.78 13.95 13.80
N LYS A 52 1.49 14.08 13.44
CA LYS A 52 0.77 13.09 12.63
C LYS A 52 0.55 13.60 11.21
N PHE A 53 0.57 12.70 10.23
CA PHE A 53 0.09 13.00 8.88
C PHE A 53 -1.37 13.47 8.92
N ASN A 54 -1.75 14.30 7.96
CA ASN A 54 -3.07 14.90 7.92
C ASN A 54 -3.98 14.10 6.97
N ILE A 55 -5.05 13.52 7.52
CA ILE A 55 -6.21 13.07 6.76
C ILE A 55 -7.43 13.74 7.38
N SER A 56 -7.89 14.81 6.75
CA SER A 56 -9.00 15.62 7.27
C SER A 56 -9.78 16.25 6.13
N ILE A 57 -10.92 16.83 6.47
CA ILE A 57 -11.71 17.64 5.57
C ILE A 57 -11.81 19.07 6.11
N GLU A 58 -11.69 20.04 5.21
CA GLU A 58 -11.96 21.44 5.50
C GLU A 58 -12.86 22.06 4.42
N LYS A 59 -13.61 23.09 4.80
CA LYS A 59 -14.39 23.90 3.86
C LYS A 59 -13.69 25.24 3.67
N GLN A 60 -13.37 25.57 2.43
CA GLN A 60 -12.83 26.86 2.05
C GLN A 60 -13.76 27.51 1.03
N GLY A 61 -14.54 28.49 1.50
CA GLY A 61 -15.61 29.10 0.71
C GLY A 61 -16.64 28.07 0.24
N ASN A 62 -16.81 27.95 -1.08
CA ASN A 62 -17.73 26.99 -1.70
C ASN A 62 -17.09 25.63 -2.06
N LYS A 63 -15.86 25.38 -1.59
CA LYS A 63 -15.12 24.15 -1.87
C LYS A 63 -14.94 23.31 -0.60
N SER A 64 -14.99 22.00 -0.76
CA SER A 64 -14.53 21.05 0.23
C SER A 64 -13.17 20.52 -0.20
N ILE A 65 -12.20 20.59 0.70
CA ILE A 65 -10.83 20.14 0.49
C ILE A 65 -10.61 18.95 1.42
N VAL A 66 -10.23 17.82 0.84
CA VAL A 66 -9.83 16.63 1.59
C VAL A 66 -8.31 16.55 1.58
N ASN A 67 -7.74 16.70 2.76
CA ASN A 67 -6.31 16.64 2.99
C ASN A 67 -5.87 15.18 3.11
N CYS A 68 -4.75 14.81 2.49
CA CYS A 68 -4.10 13.51 2.62
C CYS A 68 -2.57 13.67 2.39
N TYR A 69 -1.86 14.20 3.40
CA TYR A 69 -0.44 14.55 3.25
C TYR A 69 0.36 14.38 4.55
N GLY A 70 1.69 14.39 4.43
CA GLY A 70 2.61 14.46 5.57
C GLY A 70 3.07 13.11 6.13
N HIS A 71 2.93 12.02 5.36
CA HIS A 71 3.27 10.65 5.78
C HIS A 71 4.77 10.37 5.93
N GLY A 72 5.65 11.28 5.47
CA GLY A 72 7.10 11.11 5.57
C GLY A 72 7.57 9.82 4.89
N GLY A 73 8.41 9.05 5.58
CA GLY A 73 8.91 7.76 5.09
C GLY A 73 7.89 6.63 5.04
N SER A 74 6.68 6.82 5.56
CA SER A 74 5.67 5.75 5.67
C SER A 74 4.65 5.71 4.53
N GLY A 75 4.70 6.66 3.60
CA GLY A 75 3.63 6.88 2.61
C GLY A 75 3.29 5.66 1.75
N TRP A 76 4.27 4.84 1.39
CA TRP A 76 4.04 3.57 0.68
C TRP A 76 3.35 2.53 1.55
N THR A 77 3.83 2.33 2.78
CA THR A 77 3.26 1.37 3.74
C THR A 77 1.82 1.71 4.08
N THR A 78 1.49 2.99 4.22
CA THR A 78 0.16 3.45 4.63
C THR A 78 -0.73 3.85 3.45
N LEU A 79 -0.29 3.64 2.21
CA LEU A 79 -0.88 4.20 0.99
C LEU A 79 -2.39 3.95 0.89
N PHE A 80 -2.79 2.69 0.70
CA PHE A 80 -4.18 2.34 0.46
C PHE A 80 -5.08 2.66 1.64
N GLY A 81 -4.59 2.47 2.88
CA GLY A 81 -5.34 2.83 4.09
C GLY A 81 -5.62 4.34 4.17
N SER A 82 -4.61 5.16 3.84
CA SER A 82 -4.72 6.62 3.86
C SER A 82 -5.67 7.13 2.78
N VAL A 83 -5.53 6.61 1.56
CA VAL A 83 -6.41 6.96 0.44
C VAL A 83 -7.85 6.54 0.71
N ASN A 84 -8.07 5.33 1.24
CA ASN A 84 -9.41 4.87 1.61
C ASN A 84 -10.05 5.77 2.67
N LYS A 85 -9.28 6.21 3.67
CA LYS A 85 -9.77 7.13 4.70
C LYS A 85 -10.10 8.52 4.11
N ALA A 86 -9.28 9.03 3.20
CA ALA A 86 -9.54 10.29 2.51
C ALA A 86 -10.81 10.20 1.63
N ILE A 87 -10.98 9.12 0.87
CA ILE A 87 -12.19 8.88 0.06
C ILE A 87 -13.44 8.75 0.94
N ALA A 88 -13.33 8.14 2.11
CA ALA A 88 -14.44 8.09 3.06
C ALA A 88 -14.88 9.50 3.50
N LEU A 89 -13.94 10.35 3.90
CA LEU A 89 -14.23 11.76 4.24
C LEU A 89 -14.80 12.53 3.05
N PHE A 90 -14.29 12.29 1.85
CA PHE A 90 -14.83 12.89 0.62
C PHE A 90 -16.31 12.51 0.41
N LYS A 91 -16.69 11.25 0.64
CA LYS A 91 -18.08 10.78 0.48
C LYS A 91 -19.04 11.45 1.46
N GLU A 92 -18.59 11.84 2.66
CA GLU A 92 -19.40 12.58 3.65
C GLU A 92 -19.84 13.96 3.13
N THR A 93 -19.17 14.49 2.10
CA THR A 93 -19.58 15.75 1.45
C THR A 93 -20.77 15.59 0.50
N HIS A 94 -21.28 14.37 0.33
CA HIS A 94 -22.33 14.03 -0.63
C HIS A 94 -22.03 14.55 -2.06
N PRO A 95 -20.85 14.21 -2.62
CA PRO A 95 -20.41 14.76 -3.89
C PRO A 95 -21.23 14.20 -5.06
N ASP A 96 -21.61 15.07 -6.00
CA ASP A 96 -22.15 14.64 -7.29
C ASP A 96 -21.04 13.96 -8.11
N LYS A 97 -21.32 12.74 -8.61
CA LYS A 97 -20.40 11.97 -9.44
C LYS A 97 -19.96 12.71 -10.71
N LYS A 98 -20.82 13.58 -11.26
CA LYS A 98 -20.54 14.35 -12.48
C LYS A 98 -19.70 15.60 -12.22
N LYS A 99 -19.68 16.10 -10.98
CA LYS A 99 -18.93 17.31 -10.63
C LYS A 99 -17.43 17.00 -10.73
N PRO A 100 -16.65 17.81 -11.48
CA PRO A 100 -15.20 17.62 -11.57
C PRO A 100 -14.51 17.66 -10.22
N ILE A 101 -13.61 16.71 -10.00
CA ILE A 101 -12.73 16.63 -8.84
C ILE A 101 -11.30 16.87 -9.31
N ARG A 102 -10.62 17.86 -8.74
CA ARG A 102 -9.19 18.05 -8.95
C ARG A 102 -8.40 17.34 -7.85
N ILE A 103 -7.41 16.55 -8.23
CA ILE A 103 -6.39 16.04 -7.30
C ILE A 103 -5.19 16.97 -7.35
N ILE A 104 -4.57 17.19 -6.20
CA ILE A 104 -3.36 18.00 -6.07
C ILE A 104 -2.22 17.06 -5.66
N GLY A 105 -1.23 16.94 -6.55
CA GLY A 105 0.00 16.18 -6.31
C GLY A 105 0.04 14.86 -7.08
N SER A 106 1.12 14.63 -7.81
CA SER A 106 1.35 13.45 -8.67
C SER A 106 2.13 12.32 -7.99
N GLY A 107 2.30 12.40 -6.66
CA GLY A 107 2.92 11.33 -5.87
C GLY A 107 1.99 10.12 -5.69
N CYS A 108 2.47 9.09 -4.98
CA CYS A 108 1.72 7.86 -4.77
C CYS A 108 0.31 8.09 -4.19
N MET A 109 0.15 9.00 -3.21
CA MET A 109 -1.15 9.33 -2.62
C MET A 109 -2.12 9.91 -3.65
N GLY A 110 -1.68 10.88 -4.45
CA GLY A 110 -2.54 11.54 -5.43
C GLY A 110 -2.91 10.64 -6.60
N LEU A 111 -1.94 9.93 -7.19
CA LEU A 111 -2.20 8.98 -8.28
C LEU A 111 -3.15 7.85 -7.84
N THR A 112 -2.92 7.28 -6.65
CA THR A 112 -3.79 6.23 -6.11
C THR A 112 -5.19 6.78 -5.83
N THR A 113 -5.31 7.97 -5.25
CA THR A 113 -6.60 8.63 -5.03
C THR A 113 -7.36 8.86 -6.34
N ALA A 114 -6.67 9.34 -7.38
CA ALA A 114 -7.27 9.56 -8.69
C ALA A 114 -7.81 8.25 -9.29
N ILE A 115 -7.01 7.17 -9.26
CA ILE A 115 -7.41 5.86 -9.77
C ILE A 115 -8.63 5.31 -9.00
N GLU A 116 -8.60 5.36 -7.67
CA GLU A 116 -9.68 4.83 -6.84
C GLU A 116 -10.98 5.62 -7.00
N LEU A 117 -10.92 6.96 -7.07
CA LEU A 117 -12.10 7.78 -7.37
C LEU A 117 -12.68 7.48 -8.76
N ARG A 118 -11.83 7.28 -9.77
CA ARG A 118 -12.28 6.90 -11.12
C ARG A 118 -12.95 5.52 -11.13
N ARG A 119 -12.40 4.54 -10.41
CA ARG A 119 -13.00 3.20 -10.23
C ARG A 119 -14.38 3.28 -9.56
N LEU A 120 -14.59 4.23 -8.66
CA LEU A 120 -15.87 4.49 -8.01
C LEU A 120 -16.87 5.27 -8.90
N GLY A 121 -16.46 5.66 -10.11
CA GLY A 121 -17.29 6.38 -11.09
C GLY A 121 -17.36 7.89 -10.87
N TYR A 122 -16.42 8.48 -10.13
CA TYR A 122 -16.31 9.94 -10.01
C TYR A 122 -15.56 10.55 -11.18
N HIS A 123 -15.96 11.77 -11.56
CA HIS A 123 -15.28 12.56 -12.59
C HIS A 123 -14.02 13.24 -12.02
N VAL A 124 -12.86 12.56 -12.09
CA VAL A 124 -11.56 13.19 -11.79
C VAL A 124 -11.06 13.96 -13.02
N GLU A 125 -10.80 15.25 -12.85
CA GLU A 125 -10.32 16.18 -13.87
C GLU A 125 -8.95 16.73 -13.47
N GLY A 126 -7.91 16.00 -13.89
CA GLY A 126 -6.51 16.36 -13.67
C GLY A 126 -5.94 15.98 -12.30
N ILE A 127 -4.60 16.02 -12.26
CA ILE A 127 -3.72 15.72 -11.13
C ILE A 127 -2.65 16.81 -11.04
#